data_AF-A0A1W1BTG4-F1
#
_entry.id   AF-A0A1W1BTG4-F1
#
_cell.length_a   1.000
_cell.length_b   1.000
_cell.length_c   1.000
_cell.angle_alpha   90.00
_cell.angle_beta   90.00
_cell.angle_gamma   90.00
#
_symmetry.space_group_name_H-M   'P 1'
#
loop_
_entity.id
_entity.type
_entity.pdbx_description
1 polymer ?
#
loop_
_entity_poly.entity_id
_entity_poly.type
_entity_poly.pdbx_seq_one_letter_code
_entity_poly.pdbx_strand_id
1 'polypeptide(L)'
;MVKQIKGKKEYRPSYHVIVQGKKDLDNFLKNIGSFGKRGEKSEEYLRSLSDIKINLNNGCIDKIVWQSYIKDAKEKHNISWRLFCKKLDMSYCGSTLFKSGVSKDRMKKISEFLDDKNIKNLANSDIYWDEIVFIEKLEKVKTYDLTVDTVHNFVANDIIVHNSIEQDADIVMFVYRDDVYREAAEKEKEMKAKAEGREYENKFEKKLEEDTELIIGKQRNGPTGTVKLIFQKRFTRFVDAPRDGEYPVEIEDYDENIDTRTQANINGISMPTNIT
;
A
#
# COMPACT_ATOMS: atom_id res chain seq x y z
N MET A 1 -8.54 9.81 24.85
CA MET A 1 -8.59 8.40 25.37
C MET A 1 -9.90 8.17 26.11
N VAL A 2 -10.57 7.03 25.90
CA VAL A 2 -11.82 6.67 26.62
C VAL A 2 -11.54 5.54 27.60
N LYS A 3 -11.87 5.72 28.88
CA LYS A 3 -11.63 4.72 29.93
C LYS A 3 -12.93 4.32 30.61
N GLN A 4 -13.24 3.03 30.63
CA GLN A 4 -14.38 2.50 31.36
C GLN A 4 -14.13 2.58 32.88
N ILE A 5 -15.12 3.07 33.62
CA ILE A 5 -15.14 3.07 35.07
C ILE A 5 -15.75 1.75 35.52
N LYS A 6 -15.01 0.98 36.33
CA LYS A 6 -15.56 -0.20 37.00
C LYS A 6 -16.55 0.26 38.07
N GLY A 7 -17.84 0.20 37.76
CA GLY A 7 -18.92 0.46 38.71
C GLY A 7 -19.14 -0.72 39.67
N LYS A 8 -19.87 -0.47 40.77
CA LYS A 8 -20.45 -1.55 41.60
C LYS A 8 -21.45 -2.36 40.75
N LYS A 9 -21.66 -3.65 41.06
CA LYS A 9 -22.42 -4.65 40.25
C LYS A 9 -23.81 -4.21 39.74
N GLU A 10 -24.42 -3.18 40.32
CA GLU A 10 -25.76 -2.67 39.94
C GLU A 10 -25.76 -1.36 39.13
N TYR A 11 -24.60 -0.73 38.88
CA TYR A 11 -24.54 0.53 38.15
C TYR A 11 -24.32 0.30 36.65
N ARG A 12 -24.91 1.19 35.84
CA ARG A 12 -24.65 1.23 34.40
C ARG A 12 -23.17 1.50 34.12
N PRO A 13 -22.57 0.85 33.12
CA PRO A 13 -21.20 1.12 32.73
C PRO A 13 -21.04 2.60 32.37
N SER A 14 -20.05 3.25 32.97
CA SER A 14 -19.74 4.66 32.76
C SER A 14 -18.36 4.78 32.14
N TYR A 15 -18.16 5.80 31.29
CA TYR A 15 -16.91 6.00 30.57
C TYR A 15 -16.40 7.44 30.77
N HIS A 16 -15.10 7.59 30.96
CA HIS A 16 -14.44 8.89 30.98
C HIS A 16 -13.73 9.14 29.67
N VAL A 17 -14.06 10.26 29.04
CA VAL A 17 -13.25 10.82 27.94
C VAL A 17 -12.20 11.72 28.57
N ILE A 18 -10.94 11.42 28.29
CA ILE A 18 -9.79 12.18 28.76
C ILE A 18 -9.20 12.92 27.56
N VAL A 19 -9.21 14.25 27.64
CA VAL A 19 -8.49 15.17 26.76
C VAL A 19 -7.17 15.52 27.44
N GLN A 20 -6.05 15.35 26.73
CA GLN A 20 -4.70 15.58 27.24
C GLN A 20 -3.90 16.37 26.21
N GLY A 21 -2.85 17.04 26.67
CA GLY A 21 -2.03 17.89 25.81
C GLY A 21 -2.52 19.33 25.78
N LYS A 22 -1.58 20.28 25.85
CA LYS A 22 -1.89 21.71 25.93
C LYS A 22 -2.72 22.18 24.73
N LYS A 23 -2.36 21.76 23.51
CA LYS A 23 -3.06 22.16 22.27
C LYS A 23 -4.50 21.64 22.24
N ASP A 24 -4.72 20.40 22.65
CA ASP A 24 -6.06 19.79 22.62
C ASP A 24 -6.95 20.33 23.74
N LEU A 25 -6.37 20.60 24.92
CA LEU A 25 -7.08 21.28 26.01
C LEU A 25 -7.44 22.73 25.63
N ASP A 26 -6.52 23.47 24.99
CA ASP A 26 -6.78 24.81 24.48
C ASP A 26 -7.91 24.81 23.45
N ASN A 27 -7.86 23.89 22.48
CA ASN A 27 -8.92 23.71 21.48
C ASN A 27 -10.26 23.31 22.11
N PHE A 28 -10.26 22.38 23.07
CA PHE A 28 -11.47 21.95 23.76
C PHE A 28 -12.10 23.12 24.51
N LEU A 29 -11.32 23.89 25.27
CA LEU A 29 -11.84 25.01 26.04
C LEU A 29 -12.36 26.15 25.15
N LYS A 30 -11.72 26.41 24.00
CA LYS A 30 -12.13 27.46 23.05
C LYS A 30 -13.36 27.10 22.24
N ASN A 31 -13.43 25.86 21.73
CA ASN A 31 -14.41 25.48 20.71
C ASN A 31 -15.58 24.66 21.26
N ILE A 32 -15.41 24.00 22.40
CA ILE A 32 -16.43 23.09 22.98
C ILE A 32 -16.87 23.59 24.35
N GLY A 33 -15.92 23.88 25.24
CA GLY A 33 -16.17 24.35 26.59
C GLY A 33 -16.81 23.29 27.50
N SER A 34 -17.37 23.74 28.63
CA SER A 34 -18.13 22.87 29.53
C SER A 34 -19.36 23.59 30.05
N PHE A 35 -20.42 22.83 30.35
CA PHE A 35 -21.67 23.40 30.82
C PHE A 35 -21.65 23.71 32.33
N GLY A 36 -22.34 24.80 32.73
CA GLY A 36 -22.50 25.22 34.12
C GLY A 36 -21.26 25.87 34.74
N LYS A 37 -21.16 25.83 36.08
CA LYS A 37 -20.08 26.50 36.87
C LYS A 37 -18.66 26.10 36.50
N ARG A 38 -18.48 24.96 35.81
CA ARG A 38 -17.17 24.51 35.30
C ARG A 38 -16.76 25.27 34.03
N GLY A 39 -17.73 25.70 33.22
CA GLY A 39 -17.53 26.53 32.03
C GLY A 39 -17.09 27.95 32.36
N GLU A 40 -17.57 28.50 33.47
CA GLU A 40 -17.18 29.82 33.98
C GLU A 40 -15.67 29.91 34.30
N LYS A 41 -15.03 28.78 34.60
CA LYS A 41 -13.58 28.68 34.85
C LYS A 41 -12.74 28.47 33.59
N SER A 42 -13.35 28.40 32.41
CA SER A 42 -12.62 28.16 31.16
C SER A 42 -11.51 29.18 30.91
N GLU A 43 -11.77 30.46 31.15
CA GLU A 43 -10.76 31.52 31.00
C GLU A 43 -9.60 31.38 31.99
N GLU A 44 -9.88 30.99 33.23
CA GLU A 44 -8.87 30.70 34.25
C GLU A 44 -7.97 29.54 33.77
N TYR A 45 -8.57 28.46 33.27
CA TYR A 45 -7.84 27.32 32.74
C TYR A 45 -7.01 27.66 31.50
N LEU A 46 -7.51 28.51 30.60
CA LEU A 46 -6.74 28.97 29.44
C LEU A 46 -5.49 29.76 29.85
N ARG A 47 -5.58 30.60 30.90
CA ARG A 47 -4.42 31.31 31.46
C ARG A 47 -3.44 30.33 32.11
N SER A 48 -3.90 29.38 32.91
CA SER A 48 -3.00 28.37 33.49
C SER A 48 -2.33 27.50 32.41
N LEU A 49 -3.03 27.21 31.31
CA LEU A 49 -2.47 26.46 30.19
C LEU A 49 -1.38 27.26 29.44
N SER A 50 -1.50 28.59 29.31
CA SER A 50 -0.50 29.39 28.58
C SER A 50 0.90 29.27 29.19
N ASP A 51 0.99 29.14 30.51
CA ASP A 51 2.25 29.08 31.25
C ASP A 51 2.95 27.71 31.15
N ILE A 52 2.23 26.66 30.73
CA ILE A 52 2.79 25.31 30.62
C ILE A 52 3.68 25.22 29.38
N LYS A 53 4.97 24.92 29.59
CA LYS A 53 5.90 24.58 28.50
C LYS A 53 5.59 23.17 28.00
N ILE A 54 5.31 23.07 26.69
CA ILE A 54 4.99 21.81 26.04
C ILE A 54 6.26 20.97 25.90
N ASN A 55 6.20 19.70 26.29
CA ASN A 55 7.19 18.70 25.88
C ASN A 55 6.45 17.54 25.22
N LEU A 56 6.40 17.55 23.89
CA LEU A 56 5.82 16.48 23.10
C LEU A 56 6.92 15.45 22.82
N ASN A 57 7.02 14.44 23.66
CA ASN A 57 7.79 13.23 23.34
C ASN A 57 7.08 12.34 22.30
N ASN A 58 5.98 12.81 21.71
CA ASN A 58 5.13 12.06 20.79
C ASN A 58 5.22 12.69 19.39
N GLY A 59 5.36 11.86 18.35
CA GLY A 59 5.44 12.31 16.96
C GLY A 59 6.85 12.58 16.43
N CYS A 60 7.86 11.87 16.94
CA CYS A 60 9.17 11.84 16.29
C CYS A 60 9.05 11.15 14.94
N ILE A 61 9.39 11.86 13.87
CA ILE A 61 9.47 11.33 12.52
C ILE A 61 10.62 10.32 12.47
N ASP A 62 10.42 9.21 11.78
CA ASP A 62 11.41 8.12 11.70
C ASP A 62 12.80 8.62 11.23
N LYS A 63 13.85 7.99 11.77
CA LYS A 63 15.25 8.28 11.44
C LYS A 63 15.59 8.11 9.96
N ILE A 64 14.82 7.33 9.20
CA ILE A 64 14.94 7.17 7.75
C ILE A 64 14.93 8.52 7.03
N VAL A 65 14.18 9.50 7.56
CA VAL A 65 14.06 10.83 6.95
C VAL A 65 15.40 11.58 6.87
N TRP A 66 16.37 11.25 7.73
CA TRP A 66 17.73 11.77 7.61
C TRP A 66 18.37 11.43 6.27
N GLN A 67 18.21 10.18 5.81
CA GLN A 67 18.85 9.68 4.59
C GLN A 67 17.99 9.90 3.35
N SER A 68 16.66 9.85 3.47
CA SER A 68 15.76 9.92 2.32
C SER A 68 15.39 11.33 1.88
N TYR A 69 15.17 12.27 2.81
CA TYR A 69 14.71 13.62 2.47
C TYR A 69 15.70 14.70 2.88
N ILE A 70 16.21 14.65 4.11
CA ILE A 70 17.07 15.72 4.65
C ILE A 70 18.42 15.75 3.93
N LYS A 71 19.02 14.59 3.68
CA LYS A 71 20.31 14.49 2.97
C LYS A 71 20.21 15.10 1.57
N ASP A 72 19.21 14.69 0.80
CA ASP A 72 18.99 15.17 -0.57
C ASP A 72 18.75 16.68 -0.60
N ALA A 73 17.90 17.20 0.28
CA ALA A 73 17.66 18.64 0.40
C ALA A 73 18.93 19.40 0.82
N LYS A 74 19.68 18.87 1.78
CA LYS A 74 20.97 19.44 2.23
C LYS A 74 21.99 19.49 1.09
N GLU A 75 22.03 18.48 0.22
CA GLU A 75 22.92 18.43 -0.95
C GLU A 75 22.51 19.44 -2.01
N LYS A 76 21.21 19.57 -2.31
CA LYS A 76 20.68 20.61 -3.22
C LYS A 76 21.01 22.03 -2.76
N HIS A 77 20.95 22.29 -1.45
CA HIS A 77 21.33 23.58 -0.86
C HIS A 77 22.84 23.76 -0.64
N ASN A 78 23.66 22.76 -1.02
CA ASN A 78 25.12 22.77 -0.92
C ASN A 78 25.66 23.12 0.48
N ILE A 79 24.97 22.67 1.55
CA ILE A 79 25.41 22.91 2.93
C ILE A 79 26.11 21.67 3.51
N SER A 80 27.14 21.88 4.32
CA SER A 80 27.77 20.79 5.08
C SER A 80 26.95 20.43 6.32
N TRP A 81 27.11 19.21 6.84
CA TRP A 81 26.45 18.81 8.10
C TRP A 81 26.87 19.69 9.29
N ARG A 82 28.08 20.25 9.28
CA ARG A 82 28.52 21.21 10.31
C ARG A 82 27.71 22.51 10.26
N LEU A 83 27.52 23.07 9.06
CA LEU A 83 26.70 24.26 8.87
C LEU A 83 25.23 23.99 9.14
N PHE A 84 24.74 22.80 8.78
CA PHE A 84 23.39 22.33 9.08
C PHE A 84 23.13 22.32 10.60
N CYS A 85 24.00 21.69 11.40
CA CYS A 85 23.87 21.69 12.86
C CYS A 85 23.95 23.12 13.44
N LYS A 86 24.83 23.97 12.91
CA LYS A 86 24.92 25.38 13.31
C LYS A 86 23.62 26.15 13.06
N LYS A 87 22.95 25.92 11.92
CA LYS A 87 21.63 26.51 11.62
C LYS A 87 20.53 26.03 12.56
N LEU A 88 20.66 24.83 13.14
CA LEU A 88 19.76 24.30 14.15
C LEU A 88 20.09 24.73 15.59
N ASP A 89 21.11 25.58 15.76
CA ASP A 89 21.65 25.97 17.07
C ASP A 89 22.14 24.75 17.87
N MET A 90 22.83 23.83 17.19
CA MET A 90 23.33 22.58 17.74
C MET A 90 24.82 22.39 17.43
N SER A 91 25.54 21.81 18.39
CA SER A 91 26.89 21.29 18.15
C SER A 91 26.85 20.10 17.20
N TYR A 92 27.82 20.03 16.27
CA TYR A 92 27.95 18.90 15.36
C TYR A 92 28.38 17.65 16.13
N CYS A 93 27.53 16.63 16.15
CA CYS A 93 27.74 15.38 16.90
C CYS A 93 28.03 14.15 16.01
N GLY A 94 28.43 14.37 14.75
CA GLY A 94 28.79 13.28 13.83
C GLY A 94 27.63 12.33 13.55
N SER A 95 27.93 11.02 13.50
CA SER A 95 26.96 9.98 13.18
C SER A 95 25.85 9.80 14.22
N THR A 96 26.05 10.31 15.44
CA THR A 96 25.04 10.26 16.51
C THR A 96 23.77 11.01 16.14
N LEU A 97 23.85 12.05 15.31
CA LEU A 97 22.69 12.81 14.83
C LEU A 97 21.64 11.92 14.14
N PHE A 98 22.09 10.88 13.43
CA PHE A 98 21.25 10.05 12.58
C PHE A 98 20.65 8.84 13.31
N LYS A 99 21.01 8.62 14.58
CA LYS A 99 20.53 7.47 15.36
C LYS A 99 19.10 7.65 15.87
N SER A 100 18.68 8.89 16.07
CA SER A 100 17.34 9.23 16.57
C SER A 100 16.46 9.82 15.47
N GLY A 101 15.15 9.66 15.66
CA GLY A 101 14.14 10.33 14.85
C GLY A 101 14.20 11.86 14.99
N VAL A 102 13.45 12.53 14.13
CA VAL A 102 13.38 14.00 14.07
C VAL A 102 12.07 14.46 14.67
N SER A 103 12.10 15.22 15.77
CA SER A 103 10.88 15.81 16.33
C SER A 103 10.24 16.79 15.35
N LYS A 104 8.91 16.97 15.42
CA LYS A 104 8.21 17.96 14.57
C LYS A 104 8.79 19.36 14.70
N ASP A 105 9.15 19.80 15.91
CA ASP A 105 9.77 21.11 16.13
C ASP A 105 11.13 21.23 15.44
N ARG A 106 11.96 20.17 15.50
CA ARG A 106 13.22 20.14 14.76
C ARG A 106 12.96 20.16 13.26
N MET A 107 11.98 19.39 12.77
CA MET A 107 11.62 19.37 11.36
C MET A 107 11.15 20.74 10.86
N LYS A 108 10.39 21.49 11.66
CA LYS A 108 10.01 22.88 11.36
C LYS A 108 11.24 23.78 11.18
N LYS A 109 12.17 23.75 12.14
CA LYS A 109 13.44 24.49 12.00
C LYS A 109 14.23 24.09 10.76
N ILE A 110 14.25 22.80 10.43
CA ILE A 110 14.91 22.31 9.20
C ILE A 110 14.21 22.90 7.96
N SER A 111 12.87 22.91 7.94
CA SER A 111 12.08 23.42 6.81
C SER A 111 12.23 24.93 6.57
N GLU A 112 12.66 25.71 7.58
CA GLU A 112 12.89 27.15 7.45
C GLU A 112 14.12 27.46 6.59
N PHE A 113 15.14 26.58 6.59
CA PHE A 113 16.37 26.81 5.83
C PHE A 113 16.64 25.79 4.72
N LEU A 114 15.91 24.68 4.69
CA LEU A 114 15.86 23.76 3.55
C LEU A 114 14.51 23.94 2.84
N ASP A 115 14.53 24.55 1.67
CA ASP A 115 13.35 24.77 0.85
C ASP A 115 13.01 23.51 0.05
N ASP A 116 12.56 22.48 0.77
CA ASP A 116 12.12 21.22 0.18
C ASP A 116 10.66 20.95 0.53
N LYS A 117 9.86 20.60 -0.49
CA LYS A 117 8.43 20.34 -0.36
C LYS A 117 8.14 19.19 0.60
N ASN A 118 8.93 18.11 0.56
CA ASN A 118 8.71 16.95 1.41
C ASN A 118 9.02 17.28 2.87
N ILE A 119 10.10 18.02 3.13
CA ILE A 119 10.45 18.50 4.46
C ILE A 119 9.35 19.42 5.02
N LYS A 120 8.84 20.36 4.20
CA LYS A 120 7.72 21.24 4.58
C LYS A 120 6.44 20.46 4.88
N ASN A 121 6.13 19.45 4.07
CA ASN A 121 4.99 18.57 4.31
C ASN A 121 5.15 17.81 5.62
N LEU A 122 6.31 17.20 5.87
CA LEU A 122 6.59 16.48 7.11
C LEU A 122 6.57 17.38 8.35
N ALA A 123 7.03 18.63 8.24
CA ALA A 123 7.03 19.61 9.32
C ALA A 123 5.63 20.05 9.74
N ASN A 124 4.71 20.16 8.77
CA ASN A 124 3.37 20.72 8.96
C ASN A 124 2.25 19.67 8.95
N SER A 125 2.57 18.40 8.69
CA SER A 125 1.59 17.33 8.65
C SER A 125 1.00 17.05 10.04
N ASP A 126 -0.31 16.83 10.06
CA ASP A 126 -1.03 16.35 11.24
C ASP A 126 -0.86 14.84 11.47
N ILE A 127 -0.10 14.15 10.61
CA ILE A 127 0.22 12.73 10.76
C ILE A 127 1.26 12.56 11.87
N TYR A 128 1.07 11.52 12.69
CA TYR A 128 2.00 11.13 13.75
C TYR A 128 2.55 9.74 13.44
N TRP A 129 3.81 9.55 13.82
CA TRP A 129 4.47 8.25 13.79
C TRP A 129 4.41 7.68 15.19
N ASP A 130 4.02 6.41 15.28
CA ASP A 130 3.97 5.66 16.53
C ASP A 130 4.69 4.32 16.37
N GLU A 131 5.25 3.82 17.47
CA GLU A 131 5.98 2.55 17.48
C GLU A 131 5.01 1.39 17.76
N ILE A 132 5.19 0.29 17.04
CA ILE A 132 4.46 -0.94 17.33
C ILE A 132 5.03 -1.55 18.62
N VAL A 133 4.30 -1.43 19.72
CA VAL A 133 4.73 -1.93 21.04
C VAL A 133 4.63 -3.46 21.14
N PHE A 134 3.63 -4.05 20.50
CA PHE A 134 3.36 -5.49 20.59
C PHE A 134 2.53 -5.97 19.39
N ILE A 135 2.69 -7.25 19.02
CA ILE A 135 1.91 -7.93 17.98
C ILE A 135 1.47 -9.27 18.56
N GLU A 136 0.16 -9.55 18.53
CA GLU A 136 -0.41 -10.84 18.90
C GLU A 136 -1.16 -11.48 17.74
N LYS A 137 -1.16 -12.80 17.73
CA LYS A 137 -1.97 -13.59 16.81
C LYS A 137 -3.37 -13.77 17.40
N LEU A 138 -4.38 -13.33 16.68
CA LEU A 138 -5.78 -13.54 17.04
C LEU A 138 -6.38 -14.75 16.31
N GLU A 139 -7.52 -15.24 16.82
CA GLU A 139 -8.33 -16.26 16.15
C GLU A 139 -9.05 -15.68 14.92
N LYS A 140 -9.70 -16.55 14.13
CA LYS A 140 -10.45 -16.12 12.95
C LYS A 140 -11.62 -15.23 13.35
N VAL A 141 -11.51 -13.95 13.01
CA VAL A 141 -12.55 -12.94 13.22
C VAL A 141 -13.09 -12.47 11.87
N LYS A 142 -14.33 -11.97 11.85
CA LYS A 142 -14.89 -11.35 10.66
C LYS A 142 -14.17 -10.04 10.36
N THR A 143 -13.60 -9.93 9.17
CA THR A 143 -12.91 -8.74 8.69
C THR A 143 -13.78 -7.96 7.71
N TYR A 144 -13.47 -6.68 7.54
CA TYR A 144 -14.11 -5.79 6.60
C TYR A 144 -13.04 -4.96 5.90
N ASP A 145 -13.28 -4.58 4.66
CA ASP A 145 -12.40 -3.70 3.90
C ASP A 145 -13.22 -2.62 3.16
N LEU A 146 -12.55 -1.53 2.80
CA LEU A 146 -13.11 -0.40 2.08
C LEU A 146 -12.25 -0.10 0.85
N THR A 147 -12.87 0.04 -0.32
CA THR A 147 -12.18 0.50 -1.53
C THR A 147 -12.28 2.01 -1.64
N VAL A 148 -11.12 2.67 -1.56
CA VAL A 148 -10.95 4.11 -1.82
C VAL A 148 -10.22 4.30 -3.15
N ASP A 149 -10.87 4.93 -4.14
CA ASP A 149 -10.41 4.95 -5.54
C ASP A 149 -9.17 5.81 -5.81
N THR A 150 -8.95 6.89 -5.05
CA THR A 150 -7.87 7.85 -5.37
C THR A 150 -6.58 7.58 -4.60
N VAL A 151 -6.68 7.33 -3.30
CA VAL A 151 -5.51 7.23 -2.41
C VAL A 151 -5.27 5.81 -1.91
N HIS A 152 -6.24 4.90 -2.12
CA HIS A 152 -6.18 3.50 -1.71
C HIS A 152 -5.81 3.29 -0.23
N ASN A 153 -6.17 4.22 0.64
CA ASN A 153 -5.99 4.13 2.09
C ASN A 153 -7.11 4.90 2.81
N PHE A 154 -7.31 4.57 4.08
CA PHE A 154 -8.27 5.24 4.95
C PHE A 154 -7.80 5.22 6.42
N VAL A 155 -8.45 6.00 7.27
CA VAL A 155 -8.16 6.04 8.71
C VAL A 155 -9.13 5.11 9.45
N ALA A 156 -8.59 4.16 10.20
CA ALA A 156 -9.35 3.26 11.06
C ALA A 156 -8.67 3.15 12.43
N ASN A 157 -9.42 3.35 13.52
CA ASN A 157 -8.90 3.36 14.90
C ASN A 157 -7.64 4.24 15.07
N ASP A 158 -7.68 5.46 14.51
CA ASP A 158 -6.57 6.43 14.53
C ASP A 158 -5.28 5.98 13.81
N ILE A 159 -5.36 4.92 13.01
CA ILE A 159 -4.26 4.40 12.19
C ILE A 159 -4.60 4.57 10.71
N ILE A 160 -3.63 4.98 9.90
CA ILE A 160 -3.77 4.99 8.44
C ILE A 160 -3.52 3.56 7.94
N VAL A 161 -4.54 2.96 7.33
CA VAL A 161 -4.48 1.61 6.75
C VAL A 161 -4.59 1.69 5.23
N HIS A 162 -3.81 0.87 4.53
CA HIS A 162 -3.92 0.72 3.09
C HIS A 162 -5.08 -0.26 2.76
N ASN A 163 -5.76 -0.07 1.63
CA ASN A 163 -6.76 -1.03 1.15
C ASN A 163 -6.11 -2.41 1.00
N SER A 164 -6.86 -3.48 1.21
CA SER A 164 -6.29 -4.82 1.02
C SER A 164 -6.04 -5.05 -0.47
N ILE A 165 -4.78 -5.25 -0.85
CA ILE A 165 -4.45 -5.82 -2.15
C ILE A 165 -4.72 -7.32 -2.05
N GLU A 166 -5.18 -7.95 -3.12
CA GLU A 166 -5.38 -9.41 -3.18
C GLU A 166 -4.07 -10.15 -2.83
N GLN A 167 -3.95 -10.62 -1.59
CA GLN A 167 -2.75 -11.30 -1.08
C GLN A 167 -2.98 -12.80 -0.84
N ASP A 168 -4.22 -13.26 -0.82
CA ASP A 168 -4.59 -14.64 -0.46
C ASP A 168 -4.34 -15.64 -1.57
N ALA A 169 -4.28 -15.20 -2.84
CA ALA A 169 -3.92 -16.05 -3.95
C ALA A 169 -2.55 -16.72 -3.74
N ASP A 170 -2.52 -18.06 -3.74
CA ASP A 170 -1.29 -18.85 -3.72
C ASP A 170 -0.53 -18.76 -5.06
N ILE A 171 -1.27 -18.64 -6.17
CA ILE A 171 -0.73 -18.50 -7.53
C ILE A 171 -1.46 -17.36 -8.26
N VAL A 172 -0.71 -16.52 -8.97
CA VAL A 172 -1.23 -15.51 -9.89
C VAL A 172 -0.59 -15.72 -11.25
N MET A 173 -1.41 -15.88 -12.28
CA MET A 173 -0.98 -16.05 -13.66
C MET A 173 -1.56 -14.95 -14.54
N PHE A 174 -0.76 -14.44 -15.46
CA PHE A 174 -1.16 -13.50 -16.49
C PHE A 174 -1.07 -14.16 -17.85
N VAL A 175 -2.04 -13.88 -18.72
CA VAL A 175 -2.01 -14.33 -20.12
C VAL A 175 -1.62 -13.14 -20.98
N TYR A 176 -0.51 -13.23 -21.69
CA TYR A 176 0.00 -12.21 -22.60
C TYR A 176 -0.04 -12.72 -24.05
N ARG A 177 -0.76 -11.98 -24.91
CA ARG A 177 -1.00 -12.31 -26.32
C ARG A 177 -0.47 -11.17 -27.18
N ASP A 178 0.73 -11.32 -27.75
CA ASP A 178 1.41 -10.24 -28.47
C ASP A 178 0.61 -9.76 -29.69
N ASP A 179 -0.06 -10.67 -30.38
CA ASP A 179 -0.94 -10.41 -31.52
C ASP A 179 -2.04 -9.38 -31.21
N VAL A 180 -2.62 -9.42 -30.01
CA VAL A 180 -3.70 -8.49 -29.61
C VAL A 180 -3.18 -7.05 -29.53
N TYR A 181 -1.96 -6.87 -29.00
CA TYR A 181 -1.33 -5.56 -28.89
C TYR A 181 -0.85 -5.05 -30.25
N ARG A 182 -0.30 -5.93 -31.10
CA ARG A 182 0.10 -5.58 -32.48
C ARG A 182 -1.09 -5.15 -33.33
N GLU A 183 -2.21 -5.89 -33.26
CA GLU A 183 -3.44 -5.54 -33.98
C GLU A 183 -3.97 -4.18 -33.54
N ALA A 184 -3.99 -3.91 -32.23
CA ALA A 184 -4.43 -2.63 -31.68
C ALA A 184 -3.52 -1.46 -32.13
N ALA A 185 -2.20 -1.65 -32.09
CA ALA A 185 -1.24 -0.63 -32.49
C ALA A 185 -1.32 -0.29 -33.99
N GLU A 186 -1.49 -1.29 -34.85
CA GLU A 186 -1.65 -1.07 -36.30
C GLU A 186 -2.97 -0.36 -36.62
N LYS A 187 -4.06 -0.69 -35.93
CA LYS A 187 -5.35 0.02 -36.03
C LYS A 187 -5.22 1.49 -35.60
N GLU A 188 -4.47 1.78 -34.53
CA GLU A 188 -4.24 3.16 -34.09
C GLU A 188 -3.46 3.97 -35.14
N LYS A 189 -2.43 3.39 -35.75
CA LYS A 189 -1.67 4.03 -36.84
C LYS A 189 -2.55 4.30 -38.06
N GLU A 190 -3.40 3.34 -38.43
CA GLU A 190 -4.35 3.48 -39.53
C GLU A 190 -5.33 4.64 -39.27
N MET A 191 -5.85 4.76 -38.04
CA MET A 191 -6.73 5.88 -37.66
C MET A 191 -6.00 7.23 -37.73
N LYS A 192 -4.75 7.30 -37.26
CA LYS A 192 -3.93 8.53 -37.34
C LYS A 192 -3.62 8.91 -38.78
N ALA A 193 -3.23 7.96 -39.62
CA ALA A 193 -2.96 8.21 -41.03
C ALA A 193 -4.22 8.70 -41.77
N LYS A 194 -5.38 8.08 -41.51
CA LYS A 194 -6.68 8.53 -42.04
C LYS A 194 -7.04 9.95 -41.59
N ALA A 195 -6.77 10.31 -40.34
CA ALA A 195 -6.98 11.68 -39.83
C ALA A 195 -6.04 12.70 -40.49
N GLU A 196 -4.82 12.29 -40.85
CA GLU A 196 -3.82 13.10 -41.55
C GLU A 196 -3.97 13.11 -43.09
N GLY A 197 -4.98 12.40 -43.63
CA GLY A 197 -5.19 12.27 -45.08
C GLY A 197 -4.13 11.45 -45.80
N ARG A 198 -3.39 10.59 -45.09
CA ARG A 198 -2.37 9.68 -45.63
C ARG A 198 -2.94 8.26 -45.72
N GLU A 199 -2.62 7.57 -46.80
CA GLU A 199 -2.93 6.14 -46.90
C GLU A 199 -1.90 5.33 -46.10
N TYR A 200 -2.41 4.39 -45.29
CA TYR A 200 -1.60 3.45 -44.51
C TYR A 200 -2.11 2.05 -44.76
N GLU A 201 -1.23 1.17 -45.25
CA GLU A 201 -1.54 -0.24 -45.38
C GLU A 201 -1.22 -0.96 -44.07
N ASN A 202 -2.23 -1.63 -43.52
CA ASN A 202 -2.09 -2.42 -42.30
C ASN A 202 -1.23 -3.65 -42.58
N LYS A 203 -0.10 -3.77 -41.86
CA LYS A 203 0.86 -4.88 -42.02
C LYS A 203 0.57 -6.07 -41.10
N PHE A 204 -0.53 -6.04 -40.36
CA PHE A 204 -0.88 -7.11 -39.44
C PHE A 204 -1.52 -8.29 -40.18
N GLU A 205 -0.79 -9.40 -40.25
CA GLU A 205 -1.32 -10.66 -40.77
C GLU A 205 -2.03 -11.44 -39.66
N LYS A 206 -3.33 -11.68 -39.84
CA LYS A 206 -4.12 -12.44 -38.88
C LYS A 206 -3.86 -13.94 -39.03
N LYS A 207 -2.90 -14.45 -38.26
CA LYS A 207 -2.64 -15.89 -38.16
C LYS A 207 -3.76 -16.62 -37.41
N LEU A 208 -4.04 -17.86 -37.78
CA LEU A 208 -5.01 -18.74 -37.10
C LEU A 208 -4.53 -19.20 -35.72
N GLU A 209 -3.22 -19.37 -35.60
CA GLU A 209 -2.50 -19.70 -34.38
C GLU A 209 -1.56 -18.54 -34.04
N GLU A 210 -1.48 -18.19 -32.77
CA GLU A 210 -0.63 -17.12 -32.27
C GLU A 210 0.21 -17.60 -31.09
N ASP A 211 1.45 -17.10 -30.99
CA ASP A 211 2.31 -17.36 -29.85
C ASP A 211 1.78 -16.56 -28.64
N THR A 212 1.64 -17.25 -27.51
CA THR A 212 1.12 -16.71 -26.25
C THR A 212 2.05 -17.04 -25.11
N GLU A 213 2.13 -16.13 -24.13
CA GLU A 213 2.89 -16.34 -22.90
C GLU A 213 1.94 -16.44 -21.70
N LEU A 214 2.07 -17.50 -20.92
CA LEU A 214 1.47 -17.63 -19.60
C LEU A 214 2.53 -17.28 -18.54
N ILE A 215 2.39 -16.10 -17.95
CA ILE A 215 3.35 -15.54 -16.99
C ILE A 215 2.87 -15.87 -15.58
N ILE A 216 3.63 -16.68 -14.86
CA ILE A 216 3.42 -16.98 -13.44
C ILE A 216 4.01 -15.82 -12.63
N GLY A 217 3.18 -14.82 -12.33
CA GLY A 217 3.56 -13.63 -11.58
C GLY A 217 3.65 -13.84 -10.06
N LYS A 218 2.96 -14.85 -9.52
CA LYS A 218 3.07 -15.25 -8.11
C LYS A 218 2.94 -16.76 -8.01
N GLN A 219 3.80 -17.39 -7.24
CA GLN A 219 3.69 -18.80 -6.84
C GLN A 219 4.29 -18.97 -5.44
N ARG A 220 3.45 -19.23 -4.43
CA ARG A 220 3.95 -19.52 -3.08
C ARG A 220 4.67 -20.87 -3.08
N ASN A 221 5.85 -20.91 -2.45
CA ASN A 221 6.70 -22.10 -2.34
C ASN A 221 7.14 -22.72 -3.68
N GLY A 222 7.12 -21.96 -4.78
CA GLY A 222 7.55 -22.46 -6.08
C GLY A 222 8.09 -21.37 -7.00
N PRO A 223 8.68 -21.76 -8.15
CA PRO A 223 9.32 -20.82 -9.06
C PRO A 223 8.31 -20.00 -9.85
N THR A 224 8.61 -18.73 -10.08
CA THR A 224 7.93 -17.89 -11.08
C THR A 224 8.59 -18.05 -12.43
N GLY A 225 7.86 -17.79 -13.52
CA GLY A 225 8.40 -17.88 -14.87
C GLY A 225 7.34 -17.69 -15.94
N THR A 226 7.75 -17.85 -17.20
CA THR A 226 6.86 -17.75 -18.36
C THR A 226 6.81 -19.08 -19.09
N VAL A 227 5.59 -19.57 -19.35
CA VAL A 227 5.33 -20.75 -20.16
C VAL A 227 4.86 -20.30 -21.54
N LYS A 228 5.52 -20.80 -22.59
CA LYS A 228 5.10 -20.55 -23.98
C LYS A 228 3.95 -21.47 -24.35
N LEU A 229 2.91 -20.90 -24.91
CA LEU A 229 1.70 -21.55 -25.38
C LEU A 229 1.40 -21.10 -26.82
N ILE A 230 0.58 -21.87 -27.52
CA ILE A 230 -0.04 -21.44 -28.78
C ILE A 230 -1.53 -21.22 -28.51
N PHE A 231 -2.06 -20.08 -28.93
CA PHE A 231 -3.50 -19.82 -28.88
C PHE A 231 -4.15 -20.06 -30.24
N GLN A 232 -5.11 -20.98 -30.26
CA GLN A 232 -5.90 -21.32 -31.43
C GLN A 232 -7.16 -20.45 -31.46
N LYS A 233 -7.16 -19.39 -32.29
CA LYS A 233 -8.23 -18.38 -32.33
C LYS A 233 -9.60 -18.96 -32.66
N ARG A 234 -9.65 -20.00 -33.49
CA ARG A 234 -10.90 -20.67 -33.91
C ARG A 234 -11.62 -21.34 -32.74
N PHE A 235 -10.88 -21.85 -31.76
CA PHE A 235 -11.41 -22.63 -30.64
C PHE A 235 -11.30 -21.91 -29.30
N THR A 236 -10.72 -20.69 -29.28
CA THR A 236 -10.40 -19.96 -28.05
C THR A 236 -9.63 -20.83 -27.04
N ARG A 237 -8.68 -21.64 -27.55
CA ARG A 237 -7.99 -22.68 -26.79
C ARG A 237 -6.49 -22.40 -26.76
N PHE A 238 -5.89 -22.56 -25.58
CA PHE A 238 -4.44 -22.57 -25.43
C PHE A 238 -3.95 -24.03 -25.50
N VAL A 239 -2.92 -24.27 -26.31
CA VAL A 239 -2.23 -25.55 -26.40
C VAL A 239 -0.76 -25.35 -26.06
N ASP A 240 -0.10 -26.40 -25.59
CA ASP A 240 1.33 -26.34 -25.30
C ASP A 240 2.10 -25.99 -26.57
N ALA A 241 3.01 -25.01 -26.47
CA ALA A 241 3.92 -24.75 -27.57
C ALA A 241 4.87 -25.96 -27.70
N PRO A 242 5.20 -26.39 -28.93
CA PRO A 242 6.14 -27.47 -29.15
C PRO A 242 7.46 -27.12 -28.46
N ARG A 243 7.93 -28.01 -27.58
CA ARG A 243 9.24 -27.88 -26.94
C ARG A 243 10.30 -28.16 -28.01
N ASP A 244 11.39 -27.38 -28.01
CA ASP A 244 12.55 -27.66 -28.86
C ASP A 244 13.14 -29.03 -28.46
N GLY A 245 12.68 -30.10 -29.11
CA GLY A 245 13.13 -31.49 -28.95
C GLY A 245 12.02 -32.54 -28.73
N GLU A 246 11.69 -33.30 -29.80
CA GLU A 246 11.05 -34.64 -29.87
C GLU A 246 9.61 -34.82 -29.28
N TYR A 247 8.59 -35.47 -29.89
CA TYR A 247 8.34 -36.38 -31.04
C TYR A 247 7.03 -35.94 -31.74
N PRO A 248 6.71 -36.38 -32.98
CA PRO A 248 5.40 -36.13 -33.58
C PRO A 248 4.28 -36.74 -32.73
N VAL A 249 3.35 -35.92 -32.27
CA VAL A 249 2.10 -36.38 -31.66
C VAL A 249 1.15 -36.72 -32.80
N GLU A 250 0.87 -38.01 -32.99
CA GLU A 250 -0.28 -38.43 -33.80
C GLU A 250 -1.55 -38.04 -33.05
N ILE A 251 -2.34 -37.14 -33.65
CA ILE A 251 -3.64 -36.74 -33.14
C ILE A 251 -4.66 -37.72 -33.70
N GLU A 252 -5.17 -38.65 -32.88
CA GLU A 252 -6.44 -39.34 -33.16
C GLU A 252 -7.58 -38.42 -32.72
N ASP A 253 -8.24 -37.79 -33.69
CA ASP A 253 -9.45 -37.01 -33.47
C ASP A 253 -10.62 -37.95 -33.13
N TYR A 254 -11.00 -38.01 -31.84
CA TYR A 254 -12.31 -38.55 -31.45
C TYR A 254 -13.34 -37.41 -31.47
N ASP A 255 -14.09 -37.34 -32.57
CA ASP A 255 -15.26 -36.47 -32.73
C ASP A 255 -16.44 -37.04 -31.91
N GLU A 256 -16.37 -36.95 -30.59
CA GLU A 256 -17.56 -37.08 -29.73
C GLU A 256 -17.68 -35.86 -28.82
N ASN A 257 -18.82 -35.16 -28.93
CA ASN A 257 -19.18 -34.07 -28.03
C ASN A 257 -19.34 -34.63 -26.60
N ILE A 258 -18.29 -34.52 -25.79
CA ILE A 258 -18.35 -34.89 -24.37
C ILE A 258 -19.16 -33.82 -23.63
N ASP A 259 -20.42 -34.16 -23.32
CA ASP A 259 -21.24 -33.40 -22.37
C ASP A 259 -20.65 -33.56 -20.95
N THR A 260 -20.03 -32.51 -20.44
CA THR A 260 -19.36 -32.48 -19.13
C THR A 260 -20.31 -32.48 -17.93
N ARG A 261 -21.62 -32.64 -18.14
CA ARG A 261 -22.61 -32.67 -17.05
C ARG A 261 -22.83 -34.04 -16.41
N THR A 262 -22.45 -35.14 -17.07
CA THR A 262 -22.82 -36.50 -16.62
C THR A 262 -21.73 -37.29 -15.90
N GLN A 263 -20.51 -36.77 -15.73
CA GLN A 263 -19.44 -37.45 -14.98
C GLN A 263 -18.92 -36.63 -13.81
N ALA A 264 -19.82 -36.23 -12.92
CA ALA A 264 -19.48 -35.95 -11.53
C ALA A 264 -19.83 -37.17 -10.67
N ASN A 265 -19.14 -38.29 -10.88
CA ASN A 265 -19.22 -39.42 -9.96
C ASN A 265 -17.83 -40.02 -9.77
N ILE A 266 -17.08 -39.42 -8.85
CA ILE A 266 -15.77 -39.91 -8.43
C ILE A 266 -16.03 -41.08 -7.47
N ASN A 267 -16.15 -42.28 -8.02
CA ASN A 267 -16.08 -43.52 -7.26
C ASN A 267 -14.98 -44.40 -7.85
N GLY A 268 -13.86 -44.51 -7.12
CA GLY A 268 -12.88 -45.58 -7.34
C GLY A 268 -11.51 -45.13 -7.82
N ILE A 269 -10.75 -44.43 -6.97
CA ILE A 269 -9.28 -44.46 -7.08
C ILE A 269 -8.74 -44.96 -5.74
N SER A 270 -8.33 -46.23 -5.74
CA SER A 270 -7.60 -46.90 -4.66
C SER A 270 -6.12 -46.48 -4.74
N MET A 271 -5.58 -45.91 -3.65
CA MET A 271 -4.15 -45.60 -3.55
C MET A 271 -3.32 -46.88 -3.35
N PRO A 272 -2.23 -47.10 -4.11
CA PRO A 272 -1.31 -48.19 -3.82
C PRO A 272 -0.41 -47.82 -2.63
N THR A 273 -0.61 -48.51 -1.51
CA THR A 273 0.38 -48.62 -0.44
C THR A 273 1.47 -49.59 -0.86
N ASN A 274 2.72 -49.14 -0.90
CA ASN A 274 3.88 -49.99 -0.61
C ASN A 274 5.05 -49.11 -0.17
N ILE A 275 5.29 -49.12 1.14
CA ILE A 275 6.57 -48.77 1.76
C ILE A 275 7.19 -50.11 2.18
N THR A 276 8.33 -50.43 1.61
CA THR A 276 9.38 -51.29 2.18
C THR A 276 10.71 -50.69 1.80
#